data_AF-D4ASF9-F1
#
_entry.id   AF-D4ASF9-F1
#
_cell.length_a   1.000
_cell.length_b   1.000
_cell.length_c   1.000
_cell.angle_alpha   90.00
_cell.angle_beta   90.00
_cell.angle_gamma   90.00
#
_symmetry.space_group_name_H-M   'P 1'
#
loop_
_entity.id
_entity.type
_entity.pdbx_description
1 polymer ?
#
loop_
_entity_poly.entity_id
_entity_poly.type
_entity_poly.pdbx_seq_one_letter_code
_entity_poly.pdbx_strand_id
1 'polypeptide(L)'
;MKEAPEDKRAELETQASIGAAWDSSAIKRRLSINQPQQPEISIIPHTSTDRQHAAAHDEAISIHALEAERELISEEPDKKALLEEEETQKTILYLAYGSNMCAQTFRKTRKVTPLSQANVYVPNLCLTFDLPGVAYLEPCFAGTQYRDQKTGMPIYPGKPQNPSDGEGLWHKPLVGVVYEVTMKDYARIIATEGGGASYVDVVIDCHPFPEDYDPAKPVPDIPDTEPFKAHTLLSPATAGKSHHKGTEKKSSLFNARFNRSRPNYARPSPRYMKLLITGAEEHDLPAEYRQYLASVEPYRPTTSRQRVGQFIFGVVWVPPLLLNLRLNAIFANEDGKAPGWLAVFQRYIFAGAWVTYDYAFKYIFGDGERTIPQRTGVKVE
;
A
#
# COMPACT_ATOMS: atom_id res chain seq x y z
N MET A 1 30.65 10.74 -22.23
CA MET A 1 29.94 10.31 -21.01
C MET A 1 30.68 10.89 -19.82
N LYS A 2 30.12 11.91 -19.14
CA LYS A 2 30.69 12.39 -17.88
C LYS A 2 30.24 11.42 -16.79
N GLU A 3 31.19 10.80 -16.10
CA GLU A 3 30.91 9.95 -14.94
C GLU A 3 30.10 10.76 -13.90
N ALA A 4 29.09 10.11 -13.31
CA ALA A 4 28.34 10.71 -12.23
C ALA A 4 29.27 10.92 -11.02
N PRO A 5 29.19 12.07 -10.33
CA PRO A 5 30.03 12.34 -9.16
C PRO A 5 29.81 11.27 -8.07
N GLU A 6 30.88 10.94 -7.33
CA GLU A 6 30.95 9.79 -6.41
C GLU A 6 29.85 9.77 -5.34
N ASP A 7 29.34 10.94 -4.95
CA ASP A 7 28.24 11.13 -4.02
C ASP A 7 26.90 10.59 -4.58
N LYS A 8 26.63 10.82 -5.87
CA LYS A 8 25.45 10.26 -6.57
C LYS A 8 25.59 8.76 -6.80
N ARG A 9 26.81 8.26 -6.96
CA ARG A 9 27.07 6.82 -7.14
C ARG A 9 26.79 6.05 -5.84
N ALA A 10 27.26 6.56 -4.70
CA ALA A 10 26.96 6.01 -3.39
C ALA A 10 25.45 6.11 -3.04
N GLU A 11 24.78 7.19 -3.45
CA GLU A 11 23.33 7.35 -3.32
C GLU A 11 22.55 6.30 -4.14
N LEU A 12 22.94 6.07 -5.40
CA LEU A 12 22.35 5.05 -6.27
C LEU A 12 22.62 3.63 -5.77
N GLU A 13 23.82 3.35 -5.27
CA GLU A 13 24.20 2.03 -4.73
C GLU A 13 23.47 1.71 -3.41
N THR A 14 23.31 2.71 -2.54
CA THR A 14 22.55 2.56 -1.28
C THR A 14 21.06 2.37 -1.57
N GLN A 15 20.48 3.17 -2.47
CA GLN A 15 19.09 3.01 -2.90
C GLN A 15 18.84 1.70 -3.66
N ALA A 16 19.81 1.23 -4.47
CA ALA A 16 19.72 -0.05 -5.16
C ALA A 16 19.84 -1.25 -4.21
N SER A 17 20.71 -1.16 -3.20
CA SER A 17 20.86 -2.19 -2.16
C SER A 17 19.61 -2.29 -1.28
N ILE A 18 19.04 -1.14 -0.89
CA ILE A 18 17.76 -1.08 -0.19
C ILE A 18 16.64 -1.60 -1.10
N GLY A 19 16.57 -1.17 -2.37
CA GLY A 19 15.60 -1.66 -3.35
C GLY A 19 15.66 -3.18 -3.57
N ALA A 20 16.86 -3.77 -3.58
CA ALA A 20 17.07 -5.21 -3.65
C ALA A 20 16.70 -5.94 -2.34
N ALA A 21 16.74 -5.25 -1.20
CA ALA A 21 16.32 -5.80 0.09
C ALA A 21 14.78 -5.89 0.22
N TRP A 22 14.05 -4.98 -0.45
CA TRP A 22 12.58 -4.97 -0.51
C TRP A 22 12.00 -5.84 -1.62
N ASP A 23 12.79 -6.17 -2.64
CA ASP A 23 12.40 -7.09 -3.70
C ASP A 23 12.85 -8.51 -3.35
N SER A 24 11.94 -9.31 -2.79
CA SER A 24 12.19 -10.72 -2.45
C SER A 24 12.62 -11.58 -3.64
N SER A 25 12.44 -11.10 -4.88
CA SER A 25 12.93 -11.75 -6.10
C SER A 25 14.42 -11.47 -6.40
N ALA A 26 15.03 -10.45 -5.80
CA ALA A 26 16.45 -10.12 -6.00
C ALA A 26 17.38 -11.14 -5.34
N ILE A 27 16.94 -11.78 -4.24
CA ILE A 27 17.71 -12.84 -3.55
C ILE A 27 17.87 -14.08 -4.45
N LYS A 28 16.94 -14.35 -5.38
CA LYS A 28 17.04 -15.45 -6.35
C LYS A 28 17.84 -15.11 -7.62
N ARG A 29 18.12 -13.83 -7.89
CA ARG A 29 18.76 -13.37 -9.16
C ARG A 29 20.28 -13.50 -9.21
N ARG A 30 20.95 -13.99 -8.16
CA ARG A 30 22.41 -14.22 -8.19
C ARG A 30 22.85 -15.50 -8.92
N LEU A 31 21.94 -16.28 -9.49
CA LEU A 31 22.27 -17.48 -10.25
C LEU A 31 21.39 -17.63 -11.50
N SER A 32 21.49 -16.69 -12.45
CA SER A 32 21.17 -16.96 -13.86
C SER A 32 21.62 -15.78 -14.71
N ILE A 33 22.73 -15.94 -15.42
CA ILE A 33 23.09 -15.05 -16.53
C ILE A 33 22.38 -15.63 -17.74
N ASN A 34 21.22 -15.06 -18.08
CA ASN A 34 20.67 -15.09 -19.43
C ASN A 34 19.90 -13.79 -19.68
N GLN A 35 20.14 -13.22 -20.85
CA GLN A 35 19.66 -11.94 -21.35
C GLN A 35 18.13 -11.79 -21.19
N PRO A 36 17.61 -10.63 -20.72
CA PRO A 36 16.17 -10.44 -20.64
C PRO A 36 15.58 -10.22 -22.04
N GLN A 37 14.85 -11.22 -22.54
CA GLN A 37 13.82 -11.00 -23.57
C GLN A 37 12.73 -10.10 -22.93
N GLN A 38 12.35 -9.03 -23.64
CA GLN A 38 11.20 -8.22 -23.23
C GLN A 38 9.94 -9.10 -23.23
N PRO A 39 9.20 -9.21 -22.13
CA PRO A 39 7.99 -10.03 -22.09
C PRO A 39 6.90 -9.39 -22.96
N GLU A 40 6.19 -10.21 -23.73
CA GLU A 40 4.94 -9.83 -24.40
C GLU A 40 4.00 -9.13 -23.42
N ILE A 41 3.47 -7.97 -23.81
CA ILE A 41 2.52 -7.22 -23.01
C ILE A 41 1.18 -7.98 -23.09
N SER A 42 0.93 -8.85 -22.12
CA SER A 42 -0.40 -9.41 -21.88
C SER A 42 -1.36 -8.24 -21.57
N ILE A 43 -2.20 -7.93 -22.57
CA ILE A 43 -3.33 -6.99 -22.44
C ILE A 43 -4.31 -7.62 -21.46
N ILE A 44 -4.60 -6.91 -20.36
CA ILE A 44 -5.64 -7.31 -19.40
C ILE A 44 -6.99 -6.89 -19.99
N PRO A 45 -7.97 -7.79 -20.11
CA PRO A 45 -9.28 -7.40 -20.61
C PRO A 45 -9.99 -6.49 -19.61
N HIS A 46 -10.93 -5.67 -20.11
CA HIS A 46 -11.79 -4.88 -19.25
C HIS A 46 -12.78 -5.77 -18.48
N THR A 47 -13.06 -5.41 -17.22
CA THR A 47 -14.10 -6.08 -16.42
C THR A 47 -15.46 -5.81 -17.04
N SER A 48 -16.17 -6.88 -17.45
CA SER A 48 -17.44 -6.77 -18.15
C SER A 48 -18.54 -6.15 -17.29
N THR A 49 -19.51 -5.50 -17.93
CA THR A 49 -20.70 -4.96 -17.27
C THR A 49 -21.47 -6.02 -16.49
N ASP A 50 -21.59 -7.25 -17.03
CA ASP A 50 -22.22 -8.38 -16.33
C ASP A 50 -21.49 -8.73 -15.03
N ARG A 51 -20.14 -8.73 -15.04
CA ARG A 51 -19.35 -9.00 -13.85
C ARG A 51 -19.46 -7.89 -12.81
N GLN A 52 -19.55 -6.64 -13.26
CA GLN A 52 -19.80 -5.48 -12.39
C GLN A 52 -21.19 -5.58 -11.74
N HIS A 53 -22.23 -5.87 -12.52
CA HIS A 53 -23.59 -6.08 -11.98
C HIS A 53 -23.66 -7.25 -11.00
N ALA A 54 -22.99 -8.37 -11.30
CA ALA A 54 -22.93 -9.50 -10.38
C ALA A 54 -22.29 -9.11 -9.04
N ALA A 55 -21.29 -8.22 -9.06
CA ALA A 55 -20.63 -7.73 -7.85
C ALA A 55 -21.43 -6.68 -7.08
N ALA A 56 -22.55 -6.16 -7.61
CA ALA A 56 -23.31 -5.10 -6.93
C ALA A 56 -23.84 -5.52 -5.55
N HIS A 57 -23.96 -6.83 -5.31
CA HIS A 57 -24.43 -7.43 -4.07
C HIS A 57 -23.36 -8.21 -3.31
N ASP A 58 -22.08 -8.10 -3.68
CA ASP A 58 -21.00 -8.80 -2.97
C ASP A 58 -20.90 -8.27 -1.53
N GLU A 59 -21.00 -9.15 -0.54
CA GLU A 59 -20.80 -8.79 0.85
C GLU A 59 -19.31 -8.81 1.22
N ALA A 60 -18.97 -8.12 2.31
CA ALA A 60 -17.65 -8.23 2.89
C ALA A 60 -17.36 -9.68 3.29
N ILE A 61 -16.50 -10.32 2.51
CA ILE A 61 -15.94 -11.62 2.83
C ILE A 61 -15.15 -11.49 4.13
N SER A 62 -15.63 -12.12 5.21
CA SER A 62 -14.85 -12.25 6.43
C SER A 62 -13.67 -13.18 6.14
N ILE A 63 -12.48 -12.61 5.98
CA ILE A 63 -11.23 -13.36 5.80
C ILE A 63 -11.09 -14.41 6.90
N HIS A 64 -11.42 -14.07 8.14
CA HIS A 64 -11.38 -15.02 9.26
C HIS A 64 -12.40 -16.16 9.14
N ALA A 65 -13.58 -15.91 8.56
CA ALA A 65 -14.57 -16.97 8.35
C ALA A 65 -14.11 -17.92 7.24
N LEU A 66 -13.59 -17.39 6.12
CA LEU A 66 -13.01 -18.21 5.06
C LEU A 66 -11.81 -19.03 5.56
N GLU A 67 -10.96 -18.42 6.38
CA GLU A 67 -9.82 -19.13 6.99
C GLU A 67 -10.26 -20.27 7.90
N ALA A 68 -11.27 -20.03 8.75
CA ALA A 68 -11.81 -21.06 9.64
C ALA A 68 -12.48 -22.20 8.87
N GLU A 69 -13.23 -21.87 7.81
CA GLU A 69 -13.84 -22.85 6.92
C GLU A 69 -12.76 -23.68 6.20
N ARG A 70 -11.71 -23.03 5.71
CA ARG A 70 -10.60 -23.71 5.05
C ARG A 70 -9.81 -24.63 5.99
N GLU A 71 -9.55 -24.20 7.23
CA GLU A 71 -8.89 -25.05 8.23
C GLU A 71 -9.71 -26.32 8.49
N LEU A 72 -11.02 -26.18 8.72
CA LEU A 72 -11.93 -27.31 8.95
C LEU A 72 -11.95 -28.30 7.78
N ILE A 73 -11.92 -27.80 6.55
CA ILE A 73 -12.05 -28.65 5.36
C ILE A 73 -10.70 -29.25 4.95
N SER A 74 -9.58 -28.60 5.28
CA SER A 74 -8.23 -29.10 4.99
C SER A 74 -7.85 -30.40 5.73
N GLU A 75 -8.61 -30.75 6.78
CA GLU A 75 -8.44 -32.01 7.53
C GLU A 75 -8.90 -33.25 6.72
N GLU A 76 -9.68 -33.06 5.65
CA GLU A 76 -10.15 -34.13 4.78
C GLU A 76 -9.53 -34.03 3.35
N PRO A 77 -8.71 -34.99 2.92
CA PRO A 77 -7.95 -34.90 1.66
C PRO A 77 -8.85 -34.83 0.41
N ASP A 78 -10.00 -35.50 0.41
CA ASP A 78 -10.96 -35.47 -0.71
C ASP A 78 -11.64 -34.09 -0.84
N LYS A 79 -11.84 -33.39 0.28
CA LYS A 79 -12.41 -32.04 0.27
C LYS A 79 -11.38 -30.96 -0.04
N LYS A 80 -10.09 -31.20 0.26
CA LYS A 80 -9.00 -30.27 -0.08
C LYS A 80 -8.91 -30.01 -1.59
N ALA A 81 -9.00 -31.06 -2.41
CA ALA A 81 -8.96 -30.92 -3.87
C ALA A 81 -10.16 -30.14 -4.42
N LEU A 82 -11.36 -30.42 -3.90
CA LEU A 82 -12.58 -29.69 -4.27
C LEU A 82 -12.51 -28.20 -3.89
N LEU A 83 -11.94 -27.88 -2.73
CA LEU A 83 -11.70 -26.49 -2.33
C LEU A 83 -10.70 -25.78 -3.22
N GLU A 84 -9.60 -26.45 -3.59
CA GLU A 84 -8.62 -25.85 -4.50
C GLU A 84 -9.24 -25.54 -5.88
N GLU A 85 -10.12 -26.42 -6.36
CA GLU A 85 -10.92 -26.16 -7.57
C GLU A 85 -11.89 -24.98 -7.34
N GLU A 86 -12.61 -24.93 -6.23
CA GLU A 86 -13.55 -23.85 -5.93
C GLU A 86 -12.85 -22.48 -5.75
N GLU A 87 -11.72 -22.42 -5.04
CA GLU A 87 -10.92 -21.20 -4.85
C GLU A 87 -10.27 -20.69 -6.16
N THR A 88 -10.05 -21.58 -7.13
CA THR A 88 -9.56 -21.18 -8.46
C THR A 88 -10.67 -20.73 -9.40
N GLN A 89 -11.91 -21.20 -9.19
CA GLN A 89 -13.09 -20.74 -9.92
C GLN A 89 -13.69 -19.44 -9.34
N LYS A 90 -13.61 -19.24 -8.02
CA LYS A 90 -14.16 -18.06 -7.36
C LYS A 90 -13.24 -16.84 -7.56
N THR A 91 -13.82 -15.76 -8.07
CA THR A 91 -13.10 -14.50 -8.31
C THR A 91 -13.56 -13.39 -7.37
N ILE A 92 -12.63 -12.49 -7.04
CA ILE A 92 -12.84 -11.31 -6.21
C ILE A 92 -12.47 -10.08 -7.02
N LEU A 93 -13.26 -9.01 -6.89
CA LEU A 93 -12.90 -7.68 -7.34
C LEU A 93 -12.10 -6.98 -6.24
N TYR A 94 -10.84 -6.67 -6.52
CA TYR A 94 -9.90 -6.02 -5.61
C TYR A 94 -9.54 -4.62 -6.13
N LEU A 95 -9.85 -3.59 -5.36
CA LEU A 95 -9.49 -2.20 -5.62
C LEU A 95 -8.06 -1.91 -5.15
N ALA A 96 -7.18 -1.65 -6.12
CA ALA A 96 -5.85 -1.11 -5.93
C ALA A 96 -5.83 0.42 -6.07
N TYR A 97 -5.25 1.10 -5.09
CA TYR A 97 -5.06 2.57 -5.09
C TYR A 97 -3.61 3.01 -4.82
N GLY A 98 -2.74 2.06 -4.46
CA GLY A 98 -1.35 2.30 -4.11
C GLY A 98 -0.38 1.65 -5.09
N SER A 99 0.68 1.04 -4.57
CA SER A 99 1.70 0.37 -5.39
C SER A 99 1.16 -0.78 -6.24
N ASN A 100 0.00 -1.35 -5.90
CA ASN A 100 -0.65 -2.40 -6.68
C ASN A 100 -1.23 -1.95 -8.01
N MET A 101 -1.39 -0.64 -8.24
CA MET A 101 -1.72 -0.15 -9.58
C MET A 101 -0.57 -0.38 -10.57
N CYS A 102 0.67 -0.60 -10.11
CA CYS A 102 1.81 -0.81 -10.99
C CYS A 102 1.97 -2.30 -11.31
N ALA A 103 2.02 -2.63 -12.60
CA ALA A 103 2.22 -3.98 -13.12
C ALA A 103 3.52 -4.63 -12.60
N GLN A 104 4.60 -3.86 -12.44
CA GLN A 104 5.83 -4.37 -11.82
C GLN A 104 5.56 -4.92 -10.41
N THR A 105 4.75 -4.24 -9.63
CA THR A 105 4.45 -4.63 -8.26
C THR A 105 3.42 -5.76 -8.22
N PHE A 106 2.33 -5.62 -8.95
CA PHE A 106 1.20 -6.55 -8.93
C PHE A 106 1.54 -7.89 -9.60
N ARG A 107 2.09 -7.85 -10.82
CA ARG A 107 2.38 -9.06 -11.61
C ARG A 107 3.73 -9.68 -11.30
N LYS A 108 4.79 -8.88 -11.06
CA LYS A 108 6.14 -9.44 -10.86
C LYS A 108 6.43 -9.74 -9.40
N THR A 109 6.26 -8.75 -8.51
CA THR A 109 6.58 -8.92 -7.09
C THR A 109 5.56 -9.80 -6.39
N ARG A 110 4.25 -9.52 -6.55
CA ARG A 110 3.18 -10.32 -5.94
C ARG A 110 2.80 -11.57 -6.72
N LYS A 111 3.22 -11.69 -7.99
CA LYS A 111 2.90 -12.83 -8.86
C LYS A 111 1.39 -13.05 -9.00
N VAL A 112 0.63 -11.98 -9.04
CA VAL A 112 -0.82 -12.02 -9.26
C VAL A 112 -1.08 -11.75 -10.74
N THR A 113 -1.92 -12.58 -11.34
CA THR A 113 -2.33 -12.39 -12.74
C THR A 113 -3.79 -11.96 -12.75
N PRO A 114 -4.09 -10.66 -13.00
CA PRO A 114 -5.47 -10.20 -13.07
C PRO A 114 -6.20 -10.85 -14.24
N LEU A 115 -7.44 -11.27 -14.00
CA LEU A 115 -8.36 -11.84 -14.98
C LEU A 115 -9.01 -10.74 -15.82
N SER A 116 -9.37 -9.63 -15.18
CA SER A 116 -9.90 -8.42 -15.82
C SER A 116 -9.56 -7.18 -14.99
N GLN A 117 -9.78 -5.99 -15.55
CA GLN A 117 -9.59 -4.72 -14.83
C GLN A 117 -10.60 -3.63 -15.20
N ALA A 118 -10.83 -2.70 -14.29
CA ALA A 118 -11.57 -1.47 -14.54
C ALA A 118 -10.95 -0.29 -13.78
N ASN A 119 -10.79 0.85 -14.45
CA ASN A 119 -10.46 2.09 -13.77
C ASN A 119 -11.72 2.59 -13.06
N VAL A 120 -11.59 2.98 -11.80
CA VAL A 120 -12.72 3.42 -10.99
C VAL A 120 -12.40 4.67 -10.20
N TYR A 121 -13.46 5.32 -9.74
CA TYR A 121 -13.41 6.34 -8.71
C TYR A 121 -14.40 5.99 -7.58
N VAL A 122 -14.03 6.34 -6.35
CA VAL A 122 -14.69 5.92 -5.12
C VAL A 122 -15.01 7.16 -4.28
N PRO A 123 -16.26 7.67 -4.30
CA PRO A 123 -16.63 8.93 -3.63
C PRO A 123 -16.48 8.93 -2.12
N ASN A 124 -16.57 7.74 -1.53
CA ASN A 124 -16.58 7.53 -0.09
C ASN A 124 -15.18 7.42 0.51
N LEU A 125 -14.14 7.33 -0.32
CA LEU A 125 -12.74 7.22 0.12
C LEU A 125 -11.89 8.35 -0.45
N CYS A 126 -10.78 8.63 0.23
CA CYS A 126 -9.71 9.49 -0.25
C CYS A 126 -8.36 8.82 -0.06
N LEU A 127 -7.40 9.16 -0.91
CA LEU A 127 -6.03 8.69 -0.81
C LEU A 127 -5.31 9.45 0.32
N THR A 128 -4.64 8.70 1.20
CA THR A 128 -3.81 9.24 2.27
C THR A 128 -2.41 8.64 2.21
N PHE A 129 -1.45 9.27 2.90
CA PHE A 129 -0.08 8.74 3.07
C PHE A 129 0.22 8.58 4.56
N ASP A 130 -0.69 7.92 5.27
CA ASP A 130 -0.69 7.79 6.72
C ASP A 130 -0.30 6.40 7.23
N LEU A 131 -0.11 5.42 6.34
CA LEU A 131 0.36 4.11 6.76
C LEU A 131 1.87 4.17 7.07
N PRO A 132 2.31 3.90 8.31
CA PRO A 132 3.72 4.00 8.67
C PRO A 132 4.56 2.89 8.05
N GLY A 133 5.70 3.26 7.47
CA GLY A 133 6.73 2.31 7.04
C GLY A 133 7.94 2.34 7.98
N VAL A 134 9.12 2.51 7.42
CA VAL A 134 10.40 2.55 8.13
C VAL A 134 11.00 3.95 8.01
N ALA A 135 11.15 4.64 9.14
CA ALA A 135 11.71 5.99 9.19
C ALA A 135 13.05 6.09 8.46
N TYR A 136 13.32 7.26 7.86
CA TYR A 136 14.46 7.58 7.00
C TYR A 136 14.60 6.79 5.69
N LEU A 137 13.86 5.70 5.49
CA LEU A 137 13.97 4.84 4.31
C LEU A 137 12.70 4.94 3.46
N GLU A 138 11.61 4.42 4.01
CA GLU A 138 10.28 4.40 3.41
C GLU A 138 9.28 4.83 4.48
N PRO A 139 9.21 6.12 4.80
CA PRO A 139 8.60 6.55 6.06
C PRO A 139 7.10 6.28 6.14
N CYS A 140 6.41 6.36 5.01
CA CYS A 140 5.02 6.00 4.89
C CYS A 140 4.67 5.42 3.51
N PHE A 141 3.49 4.80 3.47
CA PHE A 141 2.86 4.22 2.30
C PHE A 141 1.46 4.79 2.11
N ALA A 142 0.86 4.52 0.95
CA ALA A 142 -0.51 4.90 0.66
C ALA A 142 -1.47 4.16 1.58
N GLY A 143 -2.44 4.88 2.11
CA GLY A 143 -3.61 4.36 2.80
C GLY A 143 -4.88 4.94 2.17
N THR A 144 -6.02 4.49 2.67
CA THR A 144 -7.30 5.12 2.39
C THR A 144 -8.01 5.45 3.70
N GLN A 145 -8.78 6.53 3.66
CA GLN A 145 -9.69 6.93 4.72
C GLN A 145 -11.05 7.27 4.14
N TYR A 146 -12.10 7.12 4.97
CA TYR A 146 -13.42 7.65 4.61
C TYR A 146 -13.32 9.14 4.32
N ARG A 147 -14.04 9.58 3.30
CA ARG A 147 -14.03 10.95 2.80
C ARG A 147 -15.27 11.70 3.28
N ASP A 148 -15.08 12.87 3.86
CA ASP A 148 -16.17 13.81 4.06
C ASP A 148 -16.57 14.36 2.69
N GLN A 149 -17.80 14.06 2.24
CA GLN A 149 -18.26 14.43 0.90
C GLN A 149 -18.40 15.95 0.69
N LYS A 150 -18.53 16.74 1.77
CA LYS A 150 -18.65 18.20 1.69
C LYS A 150 -17.30 18.89 1.60
N THR A 151 -16.33 18.43 2.40
CA THR A 151 -15.02 19.08 2.50
C THR A 151 -13.95 18.38 1.67
N GLY A 152 -14.19 17.14 1.25
CA GLY A 152 -13.20 16.28 0.59
C GLY A 152 -12.11 15.75 1.52
N MET A 153 -12.22 15.98 2.82
CA MET A 153 -11.17 15.66 3.79
C MET A 153 -11.26 14.21 4.30
N PRO A 154 -10.11 13.57 4.62
CA PRO A 154 -10.09 12.28 5.28
C PRO A 154 -10.66 12.36 6.71
N ILE A 155 -11.59 11.48 7.04
CA ILE A 155 -12.20 11.40 8.37
C ILE A 155 -11.30 10.57 9.29
N TYR A 156 -10.75 11.18 10.34
CA TYR A 156 -10.04 10.48 11.41
C TYR A 156 -10.85 10.49 12.72
N PRO A 157 -11.36 9.34 13.19
CA PRO A 157 -12.12 9.28 14.43
C PRO A 157 -11.33 9.79 15.64
N GLY A 158 -11.86 10.80 16.33
CA GLY A 158 -11.25 11.36 17.54
C GLY A 158 -10.02 12.25 17.30
N LYS A 159 -9.74 12.62 16.03
CA LYS A 159 -8.69 13.57 15.67
C LYS A 159 -9.33 14.70 14.84
N PRO A 160 -9.79 15.80 15.47
CA PRO A 160 -10.31 16.94 14.72
C PRO A 160 -9.23 17.48 13.80
N GLN A 161 -9.61 17.75 12.55
CA GLN A 161 -8.72 18.31 11.55
C GLN A 161 -8.92 19.82 11.44
N ASN A 162 -7.82 20.53 11.27
CA ASN A 162 -7.82 21.92 10.86
C ASN A 162 -7.77 22.01 9.32
N PRO A 163 -8.25 23.11 8.72
CA PRO A 163 -8.16 23.31 7.26
C PRO A 163 -6.73 23.17 6.70
N SER A 164 -5.71 23.60 7.47
CA SER A 164 -4.30 23.47 7.09
C SER A 164 -3.80 22.02 7.02
N ASP A 165 -4.48 21.08 7.69
CA ASP A 165 -4.13 19.66 7.65
C ASP A 165 -4.43 19.03 6.29
N GLY A 166 -5.25 19.71 5.47
CA GLY A 166 -5.60 19.32 4.11
C GLY A 166 -4.67 19.84 3.04
N GLU A 167 -3.74 20.74 3.35
CA GLU A 167 -2.89 21.35 2.32
C GLU A 167 -2.07 20.30 1.57
N GLY A 168 -2.26 20.25 0.26
CA GLY A 168 -1.57 19.30 -0.63
C GLY A 168 -2.14 17.89 -0.62
N LEU A 169 -3.31 17.65 0.00
CA LEU A 169 -4.03 16.38 -0.10
C LEU A 169 -4.93 16.32 -1.34
N TRP A 170 -5.28 15.11 -1.74
CA TRP A 170 -6.31 14.85 -2.73
C TRP A 170 -7.69 14.96 -2.10
N HIS A 171 -8.45 16.00 -2.47
CA HIS A 171 -9.78 16.27 -1.93
C HIS A 171 -10.93 15.65 -2.75
N LYS A 172 -10.63 15.07 -3.91
CA LYS A 172 -11.62 14.44 -4.79
C LYS A 172 -11.82 12.95 -4.42
N PRO A 173 -12.82 12.27 -5.01
CA PRO A 173 -12.97 10.81 -4.87
C PRO A 173 -11.65 10.07 -5.10
N LEU A 174 -11.40 9.01 -4.33
CA LEU A 174 -10.25 8.13 -4.56
C LEU A 174 -10.30 7.58 -5.99
N VAL A 175 -9.19 7.66 -6.71
CA VAL A 175 -9.04 7.05 -8.04
C VAL A 175 -8.16 5.82 -7.92
N GLY A 176 -8.57 4.72 -8.56
CA GLY A 176 -7.83 3.46 -8.51
C GLY A 176 -8.19 2.53 -9.66
N VAL A 177 -7.69 1.29 -9.55
CA VAL A 177 -7.92 0.22 -10.50
C VAL A 177 -8.50 -0.96 -9.76
N VAL A 178 -9.67 -1.42 -10.18
CA VAL A 178 -10.21 -2.70 -9.76
C VAL A 178 -9.60 -3.79 -10.64
N TYR A 179 -9.04 -4.80 -10.01
CA TYR A 179 -8.64 -6.04 -10.67
C TYR A 179 -9.58 -7.17 -10.26
N GLU A 180 -10.00 -7.98 -11.22
CA GLU A 180 -10.57 -9.28 -10.92
C GLU A 180 -9.44 -10.29 -10.72
N VAL A 181 -9.42 -10.97 -9.59
CA VAL A 181 -8.39 -11.94 -9.21
C VAL A 181 -9.03 -13.21 -8.67
N THR A 182 -8.31 -14.33 -8.73
CA THR A 182 -8.74 -15.57 -8.05
C THR A 182 -8.69 -15.40 -6.54
N MET A 183 -9.45 -16.21 -5.80
CA MET A 183 -9.40 -16.25 -4.33
C MET A 183 -7.97 -16.49 -3.81
N LYS A 184 -7.24 -17.39 -4.48
CA LYS A 184 -5.83 -17.70 -4.18
C LYS A 184 -4.91 -16.50 -4.35
N ASP A 185 -5.08 -15.74 -5.43
CA ASP A 185 -4.31 -14.52 -5.65
C ASP A 185 -4.71 -13.41 -4.67
N TYR A 186 -5.98 -13.30 -4.32
CA TYR A 186 -6.44 -12.39 -3.26
C TYR A 186 -5.80 -12.70 -1.90
N ALA A 187 -5.76 -13.97 -1.50
CA ALA A 187 -5.07 -14.40 -0.27
C ALA A 187 -3.59 -13.98 -0.26
N ARG A 188 -2.91 -14.09 -1.41
CA ARG A 188 -1.53 -13.63 -1.58
C ARG A 188 -1.38 -12.11 -1.46
N ILE A 189 -2.33 -11.34 -2.00
CA ILE A 189 -2.37 -9.88 -1.83
C ILE A 189 -2.44 -9.57 -0.33
N ILE A 190 -3.42 -10.11 0.39
CA ILE A 190 -3.59 -9.88 1.82
C ILE A 190 -2.34 -10.28 2.62
N ALA A 191 -1.74 -11.42 2.31
CA ALA A 191 -0.51 -11.88 2.98
C ALA A 191 0.65 -10.87 2.80
N THR A 192 0.80 -10.31 1.61
CA THR A 192 1.91 -9.38 1.28
C THR A 192 1.68 -7.94 1.73
N GLU A 193 0.44 -7.53 1.97
CA GLU A 193 0.08 -6.18 2.45
C GLU A 193 0.16 -6.02 3.97
N GLY A 194 0.69 -7.03 4.66
CA GLY A 194 0.88 -7.04 6.11
C GLY A 194 0.02 -8.08 6.83
N GLY A 195 -0.46 -9.12 6.13
CA GLY A 195 -1.11 -10.29 6.72
C GLY A 195 -2.32 -9.96 7.59
N GLY A 196 -3.11 -8.95 7.20
CA GLY A 196 -4.26 -8.47 7.98
C GLY A 196 -3.92 -7.71 9.27
N ALA A 197 -2.64 -7.44 9.56
CA ALA A 197 -2.23 -6.69 10.76
C ALA A 197 -2.11 -5.18 10.53
N SER A 198 -1.93 -4.74 9.28
CA SER A 198 -1.66 -3.35 8.91
C SER A 198 -2.80 -2.64 8.18
N TYR A 199 -3.85 -3.37 7.78
CA TYR A 199 -5.02 -2.81 7.11
C TYR A 199 -6.28 -3.54 7.55
N VAL A 200 -7.44 -2.89 7.37
CA VAL A 200 -8.76 -3.50 7.51
C VAL A 200 -9.34 -3.73 6.13
N ASP A 201 -9.65 -4.98 5.80
CA ASP A 201 -10.39 -5.30 4.58
C ASP A 201 -11.83 -4.78 4.70
N VAL A 202 -12.27 -4.06 3.68
CA VAL A 202 -13.64 -3.58 3.54
C VAL A 202 -14.11 -3.73 2.11
N VAL A 203 -15.43 -3.84 1.96
CA VAL A 203 -16.07 -3.77 0.66
C VAL A 203 -16.66 -2.38 0.47
N ILE A 204 -16.32 -1.76 -0.66
CA ILE A 204 -16.71 -0.39 -0.99
C ILE A 204 -17.35 -0.31 -2.37
N ASP A 205 -18.29 0.60 -2.52
CA ASP A 205 -18.91 0.91 -3.81
C ASP A 205 -17.91 1.66 -4.71
N CYS A 206 -17.61 1.07 -5.86
CA CYS A 206 -16.70 1.58 -6.87
C CYS A 206 -17.49 1.97 -8.12
N HIS A 207 -17.23 3.15 -8.66
CA HIS A 207 -17.87 3.62 -9.88
C HIS A 207 -16.87 3.53 -11.04
N PRO A 208 -17.16 2.74 -12.09
CA PRO A 208 -16.28 2.66 -13.25
C PRO A 208 -16.24 4.00 -13.99
N PHE A 209 -15.08 4.36 -14.51
CA PHE A 209 -15.03 5.39 -15.55
C PHE A 209 -15.72 4.85 -16.81
N PRO A 210 -16.52 5.68 -17.53
CA PRO A 210 -17.06 5.30 -18.84
C PRO A 210 -15.96 4.82 -19.81
N GLU A 211 -16.27 3.90 -20.71
CA GLU A 211 -15.29 3.38 -21.69
C GLU A 211 -14.74 4.47 -22.61
N ASP A 212 -15.54 5.49 -22.90
CA ASP A 212 -15.18 6.67 -23.69
C ASP A 212 -14.70 7.86 -22.84
N TYR A 213 -14.39 7.63 -21.56
CA TYR A 213 -13.88 8.66 -20.68
C TYR A 213 -12.53 9.17 -21.20
N ASP A 214 -12.50 10.45 -21.59
CA ASP A 214 -11.28 11.14 -21.96
C ASP A 214 -10.42 11.41 -20.71
N PRO A 215 -9.22 10.81 -20.57
CA PRO A 215 -8.35 11.01 -19.41
C PRO A 215 -7.89 12.46 -19.24
N ALA A 216 -8.01 13.33 -20.26
CA ALA A 216 -7.74 14.75 -20.13
C ALA A 216 -8.81 15.51 -19.34
N LYS A 217 -10.01 14.92 -19.15
CA LYS A 217 -11.08 15.52 -18.34
C LYS A 217 -10.77 15.43 -16.85
N PRO A 218 -11.24 16.41 -16.05
CA PRO A 218 -11.07 16.39 -14.60
C PRO A 218 -11.85 15.23 -13.97
N VAL A 219 -11.33 14.71 -12.85
CA VAL A 219 -12.01 13.67 -12.08
C VAL A 219 -13.34 14.25 -11.56
N PRO A 220 -14.48 13.58 -11.82
CA PRO A 220 -15.79 14.00 -11.31
C PRO A 220 -15.83 13.89 -9.77
N ASP A 221 -16.45 14.88 -9.11
CA ASP A 221 -16.70 14.80 -7.67
C ASP A 221 -17.87 13.85 -7.33
N ILE A 222 -18.80 13.70 -8.27
CA ILE A 222 -20.01 12.87 -8.14
C ILE A 222 -20.06 11.90 -9.31
N PRO A 223 -20.20 10.60 -9.07
CA PRO A 223 -20.35 9.63 -10.13
C PRO A 223 -21.66 9.70 -10.89
N ASP A 224 -21.57 9.37 -12.17
CA ASP A 224 -22.70 9.20 -13.10
C ASP A 224 -22.94 7.74 -13.52
N THR A 225 -22.02 6.83 -13.16
CA THR A 225 -22.15 5.39 -13.45
C THR A 225 -22.72 4.61 -12.27
N GLU A 226 -23.34 3.45 -12.55
CA GLU A 226 -23.79 2.54 -11.49
C GLU A 226 -22.59 1.94 -10.74
N PRO A 227 -22.64 1.88 -9.41
CA PRO A 227 -21.56 1.29 -8.63
C PRO A 227 -21.57 -0.24 -8.68
N PHE A 228 -20.41 -0.83 -8.48
CA PHE A 228 -20.25 -2.24 -8.13
C PHE A 228 -19.34 -2.37 -6.91
N LYS A 229 -19.39 -3.51 -6.20
CA LYS A 229 -18.61 -3.68 -4.98
C LYS A 229 -17.24 -4.29 -5.25
N ALA A 230 -16.23 -3.78 -4.54
CA ALA A 230 -14.89 -4.34 -4.56
C ALA A 230 -14.26 -4.31 -3.16
N HIS A 231 -13.41 -5.30 -2.89
CA HIS A 231 -12.56 -5.38 -1.71
C HIS A 231 -11.43 -4.36 -1.78
N THR A 232 -11.15 -3.70 -0.67
CA THR A 232 -10.02 -2.80 -0.54
C THR A 232 -9.51 -2.74 0.88
N LEU A 233 -8.33 -2.16 1.05
CA LEU A 233 -7.65 -2.06 2.33
C LEU A 233 -7.75 -0.65 2.91
N LEU A 234 -8.36 -0.52 4.09
CA LEU A 234 -8.41 0.72 4.87
C LEU A 234 -7.23 0.81 5.84
N SER A 235 -6.69 2.02 5.99
CA SER A 235 -5.63 2.27 6.96
C SER A 235 -6.16 2.18 8.41
N PRO A 236 -5.40 1.60 9.37
CA PRO A 236 -5.85 1.35 10.73
C PRO A 236 -6.21 2.61 11.53
N ALA A 237 -5.78 3.79 11.06
CA ALA A 237 -6.08 5.06 11.73
C ALA A 237 -7.60 5.31 11.89
N THR A 238 -8.44 4.64 11.10
CA THR A 238 -9.92 4.71 11.18
C THR A 238 -10.59 3.44 11.68
N ALA A 239 -9.86 2.32 11.75
CA ALA A 239 -10.33 1.03 12.25
C ALA A 239 -10.81 1.05 13.72
N GLY A 240 -10.51 2.11 14.47
CA GLY A 240 -10.84 2.23 15.89
C GLY A 240 -12.33 2.39 16.21
N LYS A 241 -13.22 2.57 15.23
CA LYS A 241 -14.66 2.68 15.47
C LYS A 241 -15.47 2.04 14.34
N SER A 242 -15.47 0.71 14.28
CA SER A 242 -16.56 0.03 13.60
C SER A 242 -17.86 0.37 14.33
N HIS A 243 -18.87 0.87 13.61
CA HIS A 243 -20.15 1.33 14.17
C HIS A 243 -21.05 0.19 14.69
N HIS A 244 -20.50 -1.00 14.93
CA HIS A 244 -21.19 -2.10 15.58
C HIS A 244 -21.11 -1.94 17.11
N LYS A 245 -22.28 -1.89 17.76
CA LYS A 245 -22.45 -2.05 19.21
C LYS A 245 -21.75 -3.33 19.68
N GLY A 246 -20.48 -3.24 20.05
CA GLY A 246 -19.68 -4.36 20.53
C GLY A 246 -18.44 -3.83 21.24
N THR A 247 -18.37 -4.14 22.53
CA THR A 247 -17.27 -3.95 23.50
C THR A 247 -15.95 -3.38 22.96
N GLU A 248 -15.61 -2.16 23.37
CA GLU A 248 -14.32 -1.52 23.17
C GLU A 248 -13.17 -2.39 23.70
N LYS A 249 -12.48 -3.14 22.81
CA LYS A 249 -11.16 -3.67 23.13
C LYS A 249 -10.17 -2.51 23.05
N LYS A 250 -9.66 -2.05 24.20
CA LYS A 250 -8.56 -1.08 24.29
C LYS A 250 -7.47 -1.47 23.29
N SER A 251 -7.24 -0.64 22.27
CA SER A 251 -6.17 -0.85 21.30
C SER A 251 -4.86 -1.04 22.07
N SER A 252 -4.20 -2.18 21.92
CA SER A 252 -2.92 -2.41 22.60
C SER A 252 -1.96 -1.26 22.27
N LEU A 253 -1.09 -0.89 23.21
CA LEU A 253 -0.05 0.13 22.99
C LEU A 253 0.79 -0.11 21.72
N PHE A 254 0.84 -1.36 21.25
CA PHE A 254 1.52 -1.78 20.02
C PHE A 254 0.74 -1.42 18.76
N ASN A 255 -0.60 -1.49 18.76
CA ASN A 255 -1.43 -1.05 17.63
C ASN A 255 -1.55 0.48 17.58
N ALA A 256 -1.53 1.16 18.74
CA ALA A 256 -1.61 2.61 18.83
C ALA A 256 -0.46 3.34 18.11
N ARG A 257 0.70 2.69 17.93
CA ARG A 257 1.88 3.29 17.26
C ARG A 257 1.87 3.16 15.73
N PHE A 258 0.99 2.32 15.18
CA PHE A 258 0.61 2.40 13.77
C PHE A 258 -0.29 3.61 13.49
N ASN A 259 -0.90 4.19 14.54
CA ASN A 259 -1.69 5.41 14.43
C ASN A 259 -0.84 6.63 14.82
N ARG A 260 -0.03 7.14 13.87
CA ARG A 260 0.84 8.32 14.09
C ARG A 260 0.05 9.49 14.64
N SER A 261 0.66 10.31 15.50
CA SER A 261 -0.03 11.44 16.16
C SER A 261 -0.56 12.47 15.17
N ARG A 262 0.14 12.67 14.04
CA ARG A 262 -0.26 13.56 12.94
C ARG A 262 -0.47 12.73 11.67
N PRO A 263 -1.71 12.38 11.31
CA PRO A 263 -2.00 11.72 10.03
C PRO A 263 -1.52 12.58 8.85
N ASN A 264 -1.12 11.95 7.74
CA ASN A 264 -0.61 12.61 6.52
C ASN A 264 0.60 13.55 6.70
N TYR A 265 1.26 13.54 7.86
CA TYR A 265 2.46 14.34 8.08
C TYR A 265 3.67 13.81 7.30
N ALA A 266 3.85 12.49 7.34
CA ALA A 266 4.96 11.79 6.71
C ALA A 266 4.85 11.84 5.19
N ARG A 267 6.00 11.78 4.52
CA ARG A 267 6.10 11.78 3.07
C ARG A 267 6.57 10.42 2.56
N PRO A 268 5.95 9.90 1.49
CA PRO A 268 6.36 8.63 0.89
C PRO A 268 7.76 8.73 0.28
N SER A 269 8.44 7.60 0.13
CA SER A 269 9.76 7.58 -0.51
C SER A 269 9.66 7.90 -2.01
N PRO A 270 10.73 8.41 -2.65
CA PRO A 270 10.74 8.65 -4.10
C PRO A 270 10.53 7.35 -4.90
N ARG A 271 11.08 6.24 -4.40
CA ARG A 271 10.88 4.91 -4.98
C ARG A 271 9.41 4.50 -4.94
N TYR A 272 8.74 4.69 -3.79
CA TYR A 272 7.33 4.33 -3.63
C TYR A 272 6.42 5.22 -4.48
N MET A 273 6.64 6.54 -4.49
CA MET A 273 5.87 7.45 -5.36
C MET A 273 6.01 7.11 -6.84
N LYS A 274 7.19 6.69 -7.29
CA LYS A 274 7.37 6.20 -8.65
C LYS A 274 6.42 5.05 -8.98
N LEU A 275 6.16 4.13 -8.06
CA LEU A 275 5.21 3.03 -8.29
C LEU A 275 3.78 3.56 -8.50
N LEU A 276 3.34 4.53 -7.71
CA LEU A 276 2.00 5.12 -7.85
C LEU A 276 1.87 5.86 -9.18
N ILE A 277 2.86 6.68 -9.53
CA ILE A 277 2.88 7.45 -10.78
C ILE A 277 2.91 6.51 -11.98
N THR A 278 3.82 5.53 -11.99
CA THR A 278 3.92 4.55 -13.09
C THR A 278 2.65 3.71 -13.21
N GLY A 279 2.04 3.27 -12.10
CA GLY A 279 0.76 2.57 -12.16
C GLY A 279 -0.35 3.44 -12.74
N ALA A 280 -0.44 4.70 -12.32
CA ALA A 280 -1.41 5.64 -12.87
C ALA A 280 -1.21 5.92 -14.37
N GLU A 281 0.03 5.91 -14.85
CA GLU A 281 0.38 6.01 -16.27
C GLU A 281 0.06 4.73 -17.05
N GLU A 282 0.41 3.56 -16.51
CA GLU A 282 0.15 2.24 -17.12
C GLU A 282 -1.35 1.99 -17.34
N HIS A 283 -2.19 2.54 -16.46
CA HIS A 283 -3.65 2.43 -16.53
C HIS A 283 -4.32 3.64 -17.19
N ASP A 284 -3.56 4.63 -17.67
CA ASP A 284 -4.06 5.88 -18.23
C ASP A 284 -5.13 6.56 -17.36
N LEU A 285 -4.87 6.63 -16.05
CA LEU A 285 -5.75 7.31 -15.10
C LEU A 285 -5.86 8.82 -15.43
N PRO A 286 -6.94 9.49 -14.98
CA PRO A 286 -7.18 10.90 -15.29
C PRO A 286 -5.94 11.79 -15.09
N ALA A 287 -5.68 12.69 -16.03
CA ALA A 287 -4.50 13.55 -16.07
C ALA A 287 -4.39 14.43 -14.82
N GLU A 288 -5.51 14.93 -14.30
CA GLU A 288 -5.56 15.66 -13.04
C GLU A 288 -5.06 14.83 -11.86
N TYR A 289 -5.44 13.54 -11.78
CA TYR A 289 -4.98 12.65 -10.73
C TYR A 289 -3.48 12.32 -10.87
N ARG A 290 -3.02 12.07 -12.10
CA ARG A 290 -1.57 11.90 -12.38
C ARG A 290 -0.75 13.14 -11.99
N GLN A 291 -1.26 14.34 -12.29
CA GLN A 291 -0.64 15.60 -11.88
C GLN A 291 -0.59 15.75 -10.37
N TYR A 292 -1.68 15.40 -9.67
CA TYR A 292 -1.68 15.36 -8.21
C TYR A 292 -0.58 14.41 -7.68
N LEU A 293 -0.54 13.16 -8.14
CA LEU A 293 0.48 12.20 -7.70
C LEU A 293 1.91 12.70 -7.97
N ALA A 294 2.14 13.36 -9.11
CA ALA A 294 3.42 13.97 -9.45
C ALA A 294 3.78 15.19 -8.58
N SER A 295 2.77 15.89 -8.03
CA SER A 295 2.95 17.05 -7.15
C SER A 295 3.30 16.67 -5.70
N VAL A 296 3.02 15.42 -5.28
CA VAL A 296 3.33 14.94 -3.93
C VAL A 296 4.84 14.96 -3.71
N GLU A 297 5.31 15.81 -2.80
CA GLU A 297 6.73 15.92 -2.47
C GLU A 297 7.22 14.65 -1.76
N PRO A 298 8.18 13.89 -2.34
CA PRO A 298 8.68 12.68 -1.70
C PRO A 298 9.70 13.01 -0.60
N TYR A 299 9.81 12.11 0.38
CA TYR A 299 10.81 12.20 1.44
C TYR A 299 12.23 12.12 0.88
N ARG A 300 13.09 13.06 1.26
CA ARG A 300 14.53 13.03 1.01
C ARG A 300 15.32 13.48 2.24
N PRO A 301 16.38 12.75 2.64
CA PRO A 301 17.29 13.25 3.66
C PRO A 301 18.08 14.44 3.10
N THR A 302 17.93 15.63 3.70
CA THR A 302 18.55 16.86 3.21
C THR A 302 19.82 17.24 3.98
N THR A 303 20.05 16.65 5.15
CA THR A 303 21.21 16.95 6.00
C THR A 303 22.15 15.75 6.16
N SER A 304 23.45 16.00 6.36
CA SER A 304 24.42 14.94 6.66
C SER A 304 24.05 14.18 7.95
N ARG A 305 23.46 14.87 8.92
CA ARG A 305 22.99 14.30 10.18
C ARG A 305 21.87 13.27 9.93
N GLN A 306 20.91 13.59 9.06
CA GLN A 306 19.87 12.64 8.65
C GLN A 306 20.45 11.45 7.89
N ARG A 307 21.48 11.62 7.06
CA ARG A 307 22.16 10.51 6.37
C ARG A 307 22.86 9.55 7.33
N VAL A 308 23.54 10.08 8.34
CA VAL A 308 24.13 9.26 9.41
C VAL A 308 23.03 8.54 10.21
N GLY A 309 21.96 9.25 10.57
CA GLY A 309 20.78 8.66 11.22
C GLY A 309 20.15 7.55 10.41
N GLN A 310 19.95 7.76 9.10
CA GLN A 310 19.43 6.78 8.16
C GLN A 310 20.31 5.52 8.13
N PHE A 311 21.63 5.67 8.07
CA PHE A 311 22.56 4.55 8.08
C PHE A 311 22.46 3.75 9.39
N ILE A 312 22.57 4.42 10.54
CA ILE A 312 22.52 3.77 11.85
C ILE A 312 21.15 3.10 12.06
N PHE A 313 20.07 3.80 11.73
CA PHE A 313 18.70 3.28 11.85
C PHE A 313 18.51 2.05 10.95
N GLY A 314 19.03 2.11 9.72
CA GLY A 314 19.05 1.00 8.78
C GLY A 314 19.78 -0.22 9.35
N VAL A 315 20.99 -0.05 9.86
CA VAL A 315 21.79 -1.14 10.46
C VAL A 315 21.08 -1.79 11.65
N VAL A 316 20.35 -1.02 12.46
CA VAL A 316 19.64 -1.54 13.63
C VAL A 316 18.34 -2.25 13.26
N TRP A 317 17.52 -1.66 12.38
CA TRP A 317 16.13 -2.10 12.18
C TRP A 317 15.87 -2.88 10.88
N VAL A 318 16.71 -2.72 9.84
CA VAL A 318 16.54 -3.48 8.59
C VAL A 318 16.89 -4.97 8.77
N PRO A 319 17.96 -5.38 9.47
CA PRO A 319 18.27 -6.81 9.62
C PRO A 319 17.17 -7.60 10.34
N PRO A 320 16.57 -7.14 11.47
CA PRO A 320 15.42 -7.81 12.07
C PRO A 320 14.23 -7.90 11.13
N LEU A 321 13.97 -6.86 10.33
CA LEU A 321 12.90 -6.86 9.33
C LEU A 321 13.16 -7.89 8.23
N LEU A 322 14.38 -7.96 7.70
CA LEU A 322 14.77 -8.97 6.70
C LEU A 322 14.70 -10.38 7.26
N LEU A 323 15.09 -10.58 8.52
CA LEU A 323 14.92 -11.86 9.19
C LEU A 323 13.44 -12.23 9.27
N ASN A 324 12.57 -11.29 9.68
CA ASN A 324 11.13 -11.52 9.71
C ASN A 324 10.59 -11.88 8.31
N LEU A 325 10.98 -11.18 7.24
CA LEU A 325 10.57 -11.52 5.87
C LEU A 325 11.06 -12.91 5.43
N ARG A 326 12.29 -13.30 5.80
CA ARG A 326 12.81 -14.65 5.51
C ARG A 326 12.06 -15.72 6.27
N LEU A 327 11.78 -15.50 7.55
CA LEU A 327 10.97 -16.41 8.36
C LEU A 327 9.55 -16.52 7.78
N ASN A 328 8.96 -15.42 7.31
CA ASN A 328 7.65 -15.45 6.65
C ASN A 328 7.73 -16.31 5.40
N ALA A 329 8.75 -16.15 4.56
CA ALA A 329 8.91 -16.95 3.34
C ALA A 329 9.16 -18.45 3.62
N ILE A 330 9.76 -18.81 4.75
CA ILE A 330 10.06 -20.20 5.12
C ILE A 330 8.84 -20.87 5.77
N PHE A 331 8.13 -20.14 6.63
CA PHE A 331 7.01 -20.67 7.41
C PHE A 331 5.64 -20.34 6.80
N ALA A 332 5.59 -19.62 5.68
CA ALA A 332 4.37 -19.39 4.95
C ALA A 332 3.82 -20.72 4.41
N ASN A 333 2.52 -20.92 4.61
CA ASN A 333 1.79 -22.01 3.97
C ASN A 333 1.61 -21.75 2.45
N GLU A 334 0.90 -22.65 1.76
CA GLU A 334 0.65 -22.57 0.31
C GLU A 334 -0.05 -21.25 -0.12
N ASP A 335 -0.67 -20.56 0.83
CA ASP A 335 -1.39 -19.29 0.65
C ASP A 335 -0.54 -18.05 0.94
N GLY A 336 0.72 -18.24 1.36
CA GLY A 336 1.61 -17.15 1.72
C GLY A 336 1.43 -16.65 3.16
N LYS A 337 0.60 -17.30 3.99
CA LYS A 337 0.33 -16.90 5.38
C LYS A 337 1.33 -17.53 6.33
N ALA A 338 1.99 -16.69 7.13
CA ALA A 338 2.94 -17.13 8.13
C ALA A 338 2.30 -17.33 9.53
N PRO A 339 2.97 -18.05 10.45
CA PRO A 339 2.45 -18.33 11.79
C PRO A 339 2.17 -17.06 12.60
N GLY A 340 1.12 -17.07 13.43
CA GLY A 340 0.69 -15.90 14.21
C GLY A 340 1.77 -15.32 15.14
N TRP A 341 2.68 -16.14 15.66
CA TRP A 341 3.81 -15.66 16.47
C TRP A 341 4.76 -14.76 15.66
N LEU A 342 4.86 -14.97 14.35
CA LEU A 342 5.70 -14.17 13.47
C LEU A 342 5.08 -12.80 13.18
N ALA A 343 3.75 -12.73 13.08
CA ALA A 343 3.01 -11.47 13.03
C ALA A 343 3.13 -10.69 14.37
N VAL A 344 3.15 -11.38 15.51
CA VAL A 344 3.46 -10.77 16.81
C VAL A 344 4.89 -10.21 16.80
N PHE A 345 5.87 -11.00 16.35
CA PHE A 345 7.27 -10.56 16.25
C PHE A 345 7.44 -9.36 15.33
N GLN A 346 6.79 -9.35 14.17
CA GLN A 346 6.78 -8.21 13.23
C GLN A 346 6.25 -6.94 13.92
N ARG A 347 5.14 -7.03 14.67
CA ARG A 347 4.61 -5.88 15.43
C ARG A 347 5.60 -5.34 16.44
N TYR A 348 6.37 -6.18 17.13
CA TYR A 348 7.42 -5.72 18.05
C TYR A 348 8.57 -5.01 17.34
N ILE A 349 9.01 -5.52 16.18
CA ILE A 349 10.05 -4.86 15.37
C ILE A 349 9.60 -3.46 14.97
N PHE A 350 8.41 -3.33 14.36
CA PHE A 350 7.88 -2.03 13.94
C PHE A 350 7.65 -1.09 15.12
N ALA A 351 7.07 -1.57 16.22
CA ALA A 351 6.86 -0.76 17.41
C ALA A 351 8.17 -0.27 18.03
N GLY A 352 9.19 -1.12 18.10
CA GLY A 352 10.53 -0.76 18.59
C GLY A 352 11.22 0.27 17.69
N ALA A 353 11.13 0.08 16.36
CA ALA A 353 11.66 1.02 15.38
C ALA A 353 11.07 2.42 15.58
N TRP A 354 9.74 2.51 15.68
CA TRP A 354 9.07 3.80 15.89
C TRP A 354 9.33 4.41 17.29
N VAL A 355 9.44 3.60 18.35
CA VAL A 355 9.84 4.10 19.68
C VAL A 355 11.22 4.73 19.65
N THR A 356 12.22 4.00 19.15
CA THR A 356 13.58 4.53 19.09
C THR A 356 13.66 5.76 18.19
N TYR A 357 12.86 5.80 17.12
CA TYR A 357 12.73 6.99 16.29
C TYR A 357 12.15 8.19 17.04
N ASP A 358 10.97 8.04 17.64
CA ASP A 358 10.21 9.13 18.25
C ASP A 358 10.90 9.70 19.50
N TYR A 359 11.62 8.87 20.27
CA TYR A 359 12.26 9.31 21.51
C TYR A 359 13.74 9.68 21.36
N ALA A 360 14.43 9.19 20.32
CA ALA A 360 15.87 9.42 20.18
C ALA A 360 16.24 9.91 18.78
N PHE A 361 16.02 9.11 17.72
CA PHE A 361 16.60 9.44 16.42
C PHE A 361 16.08 10.75 15.86
N LYS A 362 14.79 11.07 16.00
CA LYS A 362 14.25 12.32 15.47
C LYS A 362 14.97 13.55 16.03
N TYR A 363 15.27 13.54 17.34
CA TYR A 363 15.98 14.63 18.01
C TYR A 363 17.50 14.61 17.76
N ILE A 364 18.08 13.41 17.61
CA ILE A 364 19.52 13.20 17.45
C ILE A 364 19.97 13.27 15.98
N PHE A 365 19.11 13.05 15.00
CA PHE A 365 19.50 12.99 13.58
C PHE A 365 18.63 13.85 12.65
N GLY A 366 17.48 14.34 13.12
CA GLY A 366 16.55 15.14 12.35
C GLY A 366 15.31 14.35 11.94
N ASP A 367 14.40 14.98 11.21
CA ASP A 367 13.13 14.35 10.83
C ASP A 367 13.35 13.25 9.77
N GLY A 368 12.95 12.02 10.09
CA GLY A 368 13.01 10.87 9.20
C GLY A 368 11.68 10.55 8.51
N GLU A 369 10.65 11.38 8.72
CA GLU A 369 9.32 11.26 8.13
C GLU A 369 9.08 12.29 7.04
N ARG A 370 9.72 13.47 7.13
CA ARG A 370 9.50 14.59 6.21
C ARG A 370 10.81 15.26 5.79
N THR A 371 10.89 15.65 4.51
CA THR A 371 11.99 16.45 3.97
C THR A 371 12.05 17.79 4.70
N ILE A 372 13.21 18.12 5.27
CA ILE A 372 13.41 19.42 5.93
C ILE A 372 13.72 20.45 4.84
N PRO A 373 13.00 21.58 4.75
CA PRO A 373 13.32 22.65 3.83
C PRO A 373 14.76 23.11 4.04
N GLN A 374 15.54 23.22 2.97
CA GLN A 374 16.85 23.84 3.07
C GLN A 374 16.63 25.30 3.51
N ARG A 375 17.25 25.70 4.63
CA ARG A 375 17.33 27.12 4.97
C ARG A 375 18.11 27.80 3.86
N THR A 376 17.42 28.39 2.90
CA THR A 376 18.02 29.41 2.04
C THR A 376 18.44 30.53 2.98
N GLY A 377 19.74 30.65 3.21
CA GLY A 377 20.30 31.76 3.96
C GLY A 377 19.91 33.04 3.23
N VAL A 378 18.91 33.74 3.75
CA VAL A 378 18.73 35.15 3.43
C VAL A 378 20.01 35.81 3.92
N LYS A 379 20.93 36.10 3.00
CA LYS A 379 21.94 37.12 3.23
C LYS A 379 21.15 38.40 3.39
N VAL A 380 21.01 38.83 4.64
CA VAL A 380 20.70 40.24 4.93
C VAL A 380 21.97 40.98 4.50
N GLU A 381 21.89 41.64 3.35
CA GLU A 381 22.85 42.71 3.00
C GLU A 381 22.58 43.95 3.85
#